data_AF-A0A841QFY8-F1
#
_entry.id   AF-A0A841QFY8-F1
#
_cell.length_a   1.000
_cell.length_b   1.000
_cell.length_c   1.000
_cell.angle_alpha   90.00
_cell.angle_beta   90.00
_cell.angle_gamma   90.00
#
_symmetry.space_group_name_H-M   'P 1'
#
loop_
_entity.id
_entity.type
_entity.pdbx_description
1 polymer ?
#
loop_
_entity_poly.entity_id
_entity_poly.type
_entity_poly.pdbx_seq_one_letter_code
_entity_poly.pdbx_strand_id
1 'polypeptide(L)'
;MERKTARYIRIAMVKKNPTSEFTMSKLLKCTNHDIRTIFPRLADLGACSFGEDPDIFGDTLTEVVENAPRGHGLLFKQQTVNELKTLLACNEAELHHASFALIAISPTEEVEEPPNWGNFPTLRAFWSATLHSFEHDPEVQAGKEIDSDM
;
A
#
# COMPACT_ATOMS: atom_id res chain seq x y z
N MET A 1 -64.39 13.69 21.85
CA MET A 1 -64.25 12.32 22.38
C MET A 1 -64.28 11.41 21.16
N GLU A 2 -63.28 10.59 20.81
CA GLU A 2 -62.28 9.87 21.58
C GLU A 2 -60.93 9.81 20.83
N ARG A 3 -59.86 9.67 21.62
CA ARG A 3 -58.47 9.48 21.17
C ARG A 3 -58.26 8.02 20.76
N LYS A 4 -57.61 7.74 19.62
CA LYS A 4 -56.84 6.49 19.41
C LYS A 4 -55.53 6.74 18.66
N THR A 5 -54.52 7.05 19.47
CA THR A 5 -53.18 6.42 19.52
C THR A 5 -52.44 6.11 18.22
N ALA A 6 -51.34 6.84 18.05
CA ALA A 6 -50.26 6.65 17.09
C ALA A 6 -49.62 5.25 17.13
N ARG A 7 -49.21 4.76 15.95
CA ARG A 7 -48.07 3.83 15.81
C ARG A 7 -47.22 4.27 14.62
N TYR A 8 -46.25 5.13 14.92
CA TYR A 8 -45.08 5.36 14.08
C TYR A 8 -44.22 4.09 14.10
N ILE A 9 -44.15 3.38 12.98
CA ILE A 9 -43.12 2.35 12.78
C ILE A 9 -41.89 3.08 12.22
N ARG A 10 -40.98 3.48 13.11
CA ARG A 10 -39.63 3.91 12.75
C ARG A 10 -38.80 2.63 12.54
N ILE A 11 -38.67 2.19 11.30
CA ILE A 11 -37.63 1.20 10.95
C ILE A 11 -36.32 1.96 11.04
N ALA A 12 -35.57 1.72 12.11
CA ALA A 12 -34.17 2.10 12.18
C ALA A 12 -33.43 1.29 11.12
N MET A 13 -33.16 1.88 9.97
CA MET A 13 -32.10 1.43 9.10
C MET A 13 -30.78 1.69 9.84
N VAL A 14 -30.32 0.69 10.58
CA VAL A 14 -28.91 0.60 10.94
C VAL A 14 -28.15 0.46 9.63
N LYS A 15 -27.62 1.59 9.13
CA LYS A 15 -26.53 1.54 8.15
C LYS A 15 -25.38 0.81 8.85
N LYS A 16 -25.20 -0.47 8.54
CA LYS A 16 -23.92 -1.14 8.75
C LYS A 16 -22.91 -0.34 7.94
N ASN A 17 -22.06 0.45 8.59
CA ASN A 17 -20.80 0.88 8.01
C ASN A 17 -19.95 -0.37 7.80
N PRO A 18 -19.61 -0.78 6.58
CA PRO A 18 -18.66 -1.86 6.35
C PRO A 18 -17.27 -1.23 6.25
N THR A 19 -16.80 -0.58 7.32
CA THR A 19 -15.45 -0.01 7.33
C THR A 19 -14.86 -0.16 8.73
N SER A 20 -14.32 -1.36 8.98
CA SER A 20 -13.18 -1.65 9.89
C SER A 20 -13.26 -3.04 10.51
N GLU A 21 -13.31 -4.09 9.69
CA GLU A 21 -12.91 -5.42 10.17
C GLU A 21 -12.24 -6.21 9.04
N PHE A 22 -11.15 -5.62 8.53
CA PHE A 22 -10.23 -6.31 7.63
C PHE A 22 -9.35 -7.22 8.50
N THR A 23 -9.85 -8.40 8.84
CA THR A 23 -9.16 -9.36 9.71
C THR A 23 -7.96 -9.99 9.00
N MET A 24 -6.82 -10.01 9.68
CA MET A 24 -5.44 -10.41 9.29
C MET A 24 -5.26 -11.90 8.93
N SER A 25 -6.25 -12.50 8.26
CA SER A 25 -6.16 -13.83 7.63
C SER A 25 -6.77 -13.86 6.23
N LYS A 26 -7.10 -12.67 5.69
CA LYS A 26 -7.83 -12.53 4.43
C LYS A 26 -6.90 -12.51 3.23
N LEU A 27 -5.71 -11.91 3.36
CA LEU A 27 -4.82 -11.76 2.20
C LEU A 27 -4.40 -13.12 1.65
N LEU A 28 -4.13 -14.11 2.51
CA LEU A 28 -3.83 -15.49 2.09
C LEU A 28 -4.96 -16.15 1.26
N LYS A 29 -6.20 -15.67 1.37
CA LYS A 29 -7.36 -16.18 0.63
C LYS A 29 -7.70 -15.32 -0.58
N CYS A 30 -7.08 -14.16 -0.72
CA CYS A 30 -7.29 -13.24 -1.82
C CYS A 30 -6.53 -13.72 -3.06
N THR A 31 -7.17 -13.56 -4.22
CA THR A 31 -6.48 -13.72 -5.51
C THR A 31 -5.51 -12.54 -5.73
N ASN A 32 -4.59 -12.67 -6.68
CA ASN A 32 -3.71 -11.56 -7.05
C ASN A 32 -4.52 -10.32 -7.50
N HIS A 33 -5.66 -10.53 -8.16
CA HIS A 33 -6.57 -9.45 -8.55
C HIS A 33 -7.19 -8.74 -7.34
N ASP A 34 -7.65 -9.50 -6.34
CA ASP A 34 -8.18 -8.94 -5.10
C ASP A 34 -7.12 -8.12 -4.38
N ILE A 35 -5.88 -8.62 -4.29
CA ILE A 35 -4.76 -7.94 -3.64
C ILE A 35 -4.45 -6.61 -4.34
N ARG A 36 -4.38 -6.60 -5.67
CA ARG A 36 -4.18 -5.36 -6.46
C ARG A 36 -5.33 -4.36 -6.29
N THR A 37 -6.53 -4.85 -5.99
CA THR A 37 -7.70 -3.99 -5.70
C THR A 37 -7.64 -3.41 -4.28
N ILE A 38 -7.05 -4.13 -3.32
CA ILE A 38 -6.84 -3.67 -1.94
C ILE A 38 -5.70 -2.66 -1.86
N PHE A 39 -4.62 -2.87 -2.63
CA PHE A 39 -3.44 -2.01 -2.68
C PHE A 39 -3.22 -1.43 -4.09
N PRO A 40 -4.13 -0.59 -4.58
CA PRO A 40 -4.06 -0.07 -5.94
C PRO A 40 -2.83 0.82 -6.19
N ARG A 41 -2.35 1.58 -5.20
CA ARG A 41 -1.13 2.39 -5.39
C ARG A 41 0.12 1.51 -5.46
N LEU A 42 0.19 0.46 -4.64
CA LEU A 42 1.30 -0.49 -4.71
C LEU A 42 1.28 -1.32 -6.00
N ALA A 43 0.09 -1.65 -6.50
CA ALA A 43 -0.06 -2.28 -7.81
C ALA A 43 0.41 -1.36 -8.95
N ASP A 44 0.12 -0.06 -8.88
CA ASP A 44 0.61 0.93 -9.85
C ASP A 44 2.16 1.01 -9.82
N LEU A 45 2.80 0.96 -8.64
CA LEU A 45 4.26 0.91 -8.52
C LEU A 45 4.83 -0.40 -9.11
N GLY A 46 4.17 -1.53 -8.87
CA GLY A 46 4.56 -2.82 -9.44
C GLY A 46 4.38 -2.94 -10.95
N ALA A 47 3.48 -2.15 -11.54
CA ALA A 47 3.35 -2.00 -12.99
C ALA A 47 4.32 -0.96 -13.58
N CYS A 48 5.14 -0.31 -12.73
CA CYS A 48 6.02 0.79 -13.09
C CYS A 48 7.42 0.56 -12.50
N SER A 49 7.81 1.32 -11.48
CA SER A 49 9.16 1.31 -10.88
C SER A 49 9.63 -0.06 -10.37
N PHE A 50 8.71 -0.93 -9.95
CA PHE A 50 9.02 -2.29 -9.47
C PHE A 50 8.58 -3.38 -10.46
N GLY A 51 8.38 -3.01 -11.73
CA GLY A 51 7.86 -3.84 -12.81
C GLY A 51 8.90 -4.24 -13.85
N GLU A 52 8.55 -4.14 -15.13
CA GLU A 52 9.37 -4.61 -16.27
C GLU A 52 10.53 -3.68 -16.63
N ASP A 53 10.47 -2.41 -16.22
CA ASP A 53 11.49 -1.41 -16.56
C ASP A 53 12.21 -0.79 -15.34
N PRO A 54 12.68 -1.54 -14.32
CA PRO A 54 13.33 -0.93 -13.15
C PRO A 54 14.65 -0.22 -13.51
N ASP A 55 15.33 -0.66 -14.59
CA ASP A 55 16.52 -0.01 -15.15
C ASP A 55 16.27 1.47 -15.54
N ILE A 56 15.01 1.87 -15.78
CA ILE A 56 14.67 3.27 -16.05
C ILE A 56 14.70 4.12 -14.77
N PHE A 57 14.56 3.49 -13.60
CA PHE A 57 14.36 4.17 -12.31
C PHE A 57 15.60 4.18 -11.42
N GLY A 58 16.61 3.37 -11.69
CA GLY A 58 17.89 3.40 -10.97
C GLY A 58 18.82 2.26 -11.36
N ASP A 59 20.09 2.40 -11.00
CA ASP A 59 21.12 1.38 -11.25
C ASP A 59 21.11 0.29 -10.16
N THR A 60 20.42 0.55 -9.04
CA THR A 60 20.25 -0.38 -7.91
C THR A 60 18.82 -0.41 -7.40
N LEU A 61 18.41 -1.51 -6.75
CA LEU A 61 17.09 -1.60 -6.11
C LEU A 61 16.88 -0.52 -5.04
N THR A 62 17.95 -0.12 -4.34
CA THR A 62 17.90 0.98 -3.38
C THR A 62 17.55 2.30 -4.08
N GLU A 63 18.21 2.61 -5.20
CA GLU A 63 17.92 3.81 -5.98
C GLU A 63 16.50 3.79 -6.57
N VAL A 64 16.04 2.64 -7.06
CA VAL A 64 14.65 2.48 -7.52
C VAL A 64 13.67 2.78 -6.38
N VAL A 65 13.93 2.31 -5.16
CA VAL A 65 13.12 2.59 -3.97
C VAL A 65 13.17 4.07 -3.56
N GLU A 66 14.33 4.71 -3.61
CA GLU A 66 14.49 6.15 -3.34
C GLU A 66 13.78 7.02 -4.38
N ASN A 67 13.76 6.56 -5.63
CA ASN A 67 13.15 7.28 -6.76
C ASN A 67 11.66 6.97 -6.93
N ALA A 68 11.12 5.92 -6.30
CA ALA A 68 9.72 5.52 -6.43
C ALA A 68 8.68 6.63 -6.16
N PRO A 69 8.89 7.60 -5.23
CA PRO A 69 7.96 8.72 -5.06
C PRO A 69 7.98 9.74 -6.21
N ARG A 70 9.05 9.79 -7.01
CA ARG A 70 9.26 10.82 -8.03
C ARG A 70 8.21 10.69 -9.14
N GLY A 71 7.70 11.83 -9.61
CA GLY A 71 6.71 11.88 -10.68
C GLY A 71 5.26 11.59 -10.23
N HIS A 72 5.04 11.22 -8.97
CA HIS A 72 3.70 11.09 -8.38
C HIS A 72 3.28 12.35 -7.63
N GLY A 73 1.98 12.66 -7.62
CA GLY A 73 1.43 13.78 -6.85
C GLY A 73 1.18 13.43 -5.38
N LEU A 74 1.04 14.45 -4.53
CA LEU A 74 0.82 14.33 -3.08
C LEU A 74 -0.25 13.31 -2.68
N LEU A 75 -1.42 13.32 -3.31
CA LEU A 75 -2.51 12.39 -2.98
C LEU A 75 -2.10 10.92 -3.19
N PHE A 76 -1.42 10.64 -4.30
CA PHE A 76 -0.90 9.30 -4.59
C PHE A 76 0.10 8.88 -3.51
N LYS A 77 1.03 9.78 -3.14
CA LYS A 77 2.06 9.51 -2.13
C LYS A 77 1.45 9.22 -0.76
N GLN A 78 0.49 10.02 -0.31
CA GLN A 78 -0.21 9.80 0.97
C GLN A 78 -0.99 8.48 1.00
N GLN A 79 -1.69 8.14 -0.09
CA GLN A 79 -2.38 6.85 -0.21
C GLN A 79 -1.40 5.68 -0.18
N THR A 80 -0.26 5.83 -0.86
CA THR A 80 0.82 4.82 -0.86
C THR A 80 1.36 4.58 0.54
N VAL A 81 1.60 5.65 1.32
CA VAL A 81 2.01 5.52 2.74
C VAL A 81 1.00 4.70 3.55
N ASN A 82 -0.30 4.95 3.38
CA ASN A 82 -1.34 4.21 4.10
C ASN A 82 -1.41 2.73 3.68
N GLU A 83 -1.27 2.45 2.38
CA GLU A 83 -1.21 1.10 1.86
C GLU A 83 0.02 0.34 2.37
N LEU A 84 1.20 0.97 2.38
CA LEU A 84 2.44 0.39 2.92
C LEU A 84 2.34 0.09 4.41
N LYS A 85 1.77 1.00 5.21
CA LYS A 85 1.51 0.75 6.63
C LYS A 85 0.56 -0.42 6.84
N THR A 86 -0.46 -0.53 6.00
CA THR A 86 -1.41 -1.65 6.05
C THR A 86 -0.73 -2.97 5.70
N LEU A 87 0.07 -2.99 4.63
CA LEU A 87 0.82 -4.16 4.19
C LEU A 87 1.85 -4.60 5.24
N LEU A 88 2.59 -3.66 5.84
CA LEU A 88 3.58 -3.94 6.87
C LEU A 88 2.97 -4.39 8.21
N ALA A 89 1.69 -4.13 8.46
CA ALA A 89 0.99 -4.66 9.63
C ALA A 89 0.64 -6.16 9.48
N CYS A 90 0.72 -6.72 8.27
CA CYS A 90 0.45 -8.13 8.02
C CYS A 90 1.57 -9.04 8.54
N ASN A 91 1.22 -10.31 8.78
CA ASN A 91 2.20 -11.34 9.11
C ASN A 91 3.06 -11.71 7.88
N GLU A 92 4.16 -12.44 8.09
CA GLU A 92 5.10 -12.77 7.01
C GLU A 92 4.47 -13.56 5.85
N ALA A 93 3.56 -14.48 6.13
CA ALA A 93 2.93 -15.29 5.09
C ALA A 93 2.00 -14.44 4.20
N GLU A 94 1.24 -13.55 4.82
CA GLU A 94 0.41 -12.58 4.11
C GLU A 94 1.24 -11.57 3.32
N LEU A 95 2.31 -11.05 3.93
CA LEU A 95 3.23 -10.12 3.30
C LEU A 95 3.87 -10.75 2.07
N HIS A 96 4.34 -12.00 2.18
CA HIS A 96 4.89 -12.76 1.08
C HIS A 96 3.87 -12.90 -0.05
N HIS A 97 2.69 -13.45 0.24
CA HIS A 97 1.63 -13.63 -0.76
C HIS A 97 1.22 -12.32 -1.45
N ALA A 98 1.06 -11.24 -0.67
CA ALA A 98 0.72 -9.93 -1.21
C ALA A 98 1.85 -9.34 -2.07
N SER A 99 3.11 -9.50 -1.66
CA SER A 99 4.26 -8.97 -2.40
C SER A 99 4.33 -9.54 -3.81
N PHE A 100 4.25 -10.87 -3.95
CA PHE A 100 4.27 -11.52 -5.27
C PHE A 100 3.05 -11.22 -6.15
N ALA A 101 1.95 -10.75 -5.56
CA ALA A 101 0.82 -10.26 -6.33
C ALA A 101 1.02 -8.80 -6.81
N LEU A 102 1.77 -7.99 -6.04
CA LEU A 102 1.93 -6.56 -6.27
C LEU A 102 3.10 -6.23 -7.19
N ILE A 103 4.26 -6.88 -7.01
CA ILE A 103 5.48 -6.58 -7.77
C ILE A 103 5.92 -7.78 -8.61
N ALA A 104 6.56 -7.51 -9.74
CA ALA A 104 7.07 -8.54 -10.63
C ALA A 104 8.53 -8.93 -10.32
N ILE A 105 9.29 -8.01 -9.72
CA ILE A 105 10.67 -8.25 -9.29
C ILE A 105 10.72 -9.11 -8.02
N SER A 106 11.80 -9.89 -7.85
CA SER A 106 12.13 -10.56 -6.59
C SER A 106 13.18 -9.73 -5.85
N PRO A 107 12.80 -8.81 -4.93
CA PRO A 107 13.73 -7.84 -4.35
C PRO A 107 14.69 -8.47 -3.33
N THR A 108 14.55 -9.77 -3.05
CA THR A 108 15.37 -10.48 -2.06
C THR A 108 16.35 -11.47 -2.67
N GLU A 109 16.13 -11.85 -3.93
CA GLU A 109 17.03 -12.76 -4.63
C GLU A 109 18.33 -12.06 -5.01
N GLU A 110 19.46 -12.74 -4.82
CA GLU A 110 20.72 -12.30 -5.39
C GLU A 110 20.70 -12.62 -6.88
N VAL A 111 20.76 -11.59 -7.72
CA VAL A 111 20.86 -11.77 -9.16
C VAL A 111 22.34 -11.99 -9.52
N GLU A 112 22.66 -13.18 -10.01
CA GLU A 112 24.04 -13.56 -10.39
C GLU A 112 24.51 -12.88 -11.69
N GLU A 113 23.59 -12.54 -12.60
CA GLU A 113 23.91 -11.90 -13.87
C GLU A 113 23.78 -10.37 -13.80
N PRO A 114 24.72 -9.61 -14.38
CA PRO A 114 24.64 -8.15 -14.39
C PRO A 114 23.46 -7.64 -15.24
N PRO A 115 22.88 -6.47 -14.89
CA PRO A 115 23.29 -5.60 -13.78
C PRO A 115 22.90 -6.15 -12.41
N ASN A 116 23.88 -6.21 -11.48
CA ASN A 116 23.61 -6.58 -10.10
C ASN A 116 23.00 -5.36 -9.39
N TRP A 117 21.67 -5.33 -9.31
CA TRP A 117 20.95 -4.24 -8.64
C TRP A 117 21.01 -4.32 -7.10
N GLY A 118 21.65 -5.34 -6.54
CA GLY A 118 21.62 -5.65 -5.12
C GLY A 118 20.30 -6.29 -4.70
N ASN A 119 20.17 -6.55 -3.41
CA ASN A 119 18.98 -7.16 -2.82
C ASN A 119 18.68 -6.59 -1.43
N PHE A 120 17.44 -6.77 -0.99
CA PHE A 120 17.02 -6.57 0.38
C PHE A 120 17.02 -7.91 1.13
N PRO A 121 17.39 -7.93 2.41
CA PRO A 121 17.48 -9.17 3.18
C PRO A 121 16.11 -9.84 3.42
N THR A 122 15.01 -9.07 3.36
CA THR A 122 13.64 -9.58 3.47
C THR A 122 12.67 -8.70 2.69
N LEU A 123 11.50 -9.24 2.33
CA LEU A 123 10.40 -8.45 1.76
C LEU A 123 9.97 -7.32 2.70
N ARG A 124 9.97 -7.57 4.01
CA ARG A 124 9.68 -6.53 5.00
C ARG A 124 10.69 -5.40 4.96
N ALA A 125 11.98 -5.69 4.79
CA ALA A 125 13.02 -4.67 4.65
C ALA A 125 12.80 -3.83 3.38
N PHE A 126 12.49 -4.46 2.25
CA PHE A 126 12.16 -3.79 0.99
C PHE A 126 10.95 -2.83 1.14
N TRP A 127 9.83 -3.33 1.68
CA TRP A 127 8.63 -2.51 1.87
C TRP A 127 8.82 -1.43 2.94
N SER A 128 9.65 -1.67 3.96
CA SER A 128 9.99 -0.66 4.97
C SER A 128 10.85 0.46 4.38
N ALA A 129 11.81 0.13 3.51
CA ALA A 129 12.59 1.12 2.78
C ALA A 129 11.70 1.94 1.84
N THR A 130 10.77 1.28 1.13
CA THR A 130 9.77 1.97 0.31
C THR A 130 8.91 2.92 1.13
N LEU A 131 8.42 2.48 2.30
CA LEU A 131 7.68 3.35 3.21
C LEU A 131 8.52 4.54 3.66
N HIS A 132 9.79 4.32 3.99
CA HIS A 132 10.70 5.36 4.40
C HIS A 132 10.87 6.42 3.31
N SER A 133 11.09 6.03 2.05
CA SER A 133 11.21 6.96 0.91
C SER A 133 9.96 7.82 0.75
N PHE A 134 8.76 7.21 0.79
CA PHE A 134 7.51 7.94 0.65
C PHE A 134 7.22 8.87 1.84
N GLU A 135 7.52 8.44 3.07
CA GLU A 135 7.32 9.28 4.24
C GLU A 135 8.24 10.50 4.24
N HIS A 136 9.46 10.38 3.70
CA HIS A 136 10.45 11.47 3.66
C HIS A 136 10.42 12.27 2.36
N ASP A 137 9.47 11.99 1.45
CA ASP A 137 9.26 12.82 0.27
C ASP A 137 8.89 14.26 0.71
N PRO A 138 9.53 15.30 0.13
CA PRO A 138 9.32 16.68 0.54
C PRO A 138 7.87 17.15 0.47
N GLU A 139 7.08 16.68 -0.50
CA GLU A 139 5.66 17.06 -0.60
C GLU A 139 4.84 16.44 0.53
N VAL A 140 5.14 15.20 0.90
CA VAL A 140 4.47 14.51 2.00
C VAL A 140 4.82 15.16 3.34
N GLN A 141 6.07 15.58 3.54
CA GLN A 141 6.49 16.28 4.75
C GLN A 141 5.90 17.68 4.85
N ALA A 142 5.94 18.46 3.77
CA ALA A 142 5.31 19.78 3.72
C ALA A 142 3.80 19.73 3.99
N GLY A 143 3.11 18.67 3.52
CA GLY A 143 1.69 18.46 3.83
C GLY A 143 1.39 18.21 5.32
N LYS A 144 2.32 17.62 6.08
CA LYS A 144 2.17 17.38 7.53
C LYS A 144 2.33 18.66 8.35
N GLU A 145 3.23 19.55 7.92
CA GLU A 145 3.48 20.83 8.60
C GLU A 145 2.25 21.73 8.53
N ILE A 146 1.55 21.76 7.40
CA ILE A 146 0.33 22.57 7.23
C ILE A 146 -0.82 22.08 8.11
N ASP A 147 -0.99 20.77 8.27
CA ASP A 147 -2.03 20.19 9.14
C ASP A 147 -1.71 20.34 10.64
N SER A 148 -0.46 20.56 11.02
CA SER A 148 -0.03 20.69 12.43
C SER A 148 -0.21 22.10 13.00
N ASP A 149 -0.37 23.11 12.13
CA ASP A 149 -0.52 24.53 12.48
C ASP A 149 -1.99 25.01 12.49
N MET A 150 -2.95 24.10 12.43
CA MET A 150 -4.41 24.34 12.53
C MET A 150 -5.00 23.74 13.82
#